data_AF-A0AAD9QBX6-F1
#
_entry.id   AF-A0AAD9QBX6-F1
#
_cell.length_a   1.000
_cell.length_b   1.000
_cell.length_c   1.000
_cell.angle_alpha   90.00
_cell.angle_beta   90.00
_cell.angle_gamma   90.00
#
_symmetry.space_group_name_H-M   'P 1'
#
loop_
_entity.id
_entity.type
_entity.pdbx_description
1 polymer ?
#
loop_
_entity_poly.entity_id
_entity_poly.type
_entity_poly.pdbx_seq_one_letter_code
_entity_poly.pdbx_strand_id
1 'polypeptide(L)'
;MKDLNKLDFEVSDVRDFRNICEHLERLAKECKKILWESMRDNVSSVVRENIESLNFTEELTKSREPDREDSTKCAPLFELNNFIAMATYWGTNAGILCDDRERFRRFSEATGMMTKSKGAKQEVEKLSEKLEDSLITLCSLMAKVLDQSRVPLPEDDDLRGLEDALDQKTKAFLECFKEDKLEDTDGNRIDESTVDEVRNYAVTDSLCETLLWFKIDFNRLTKEE
;
A
#
# COMPACT_ATOMS: atom_id res chain seq x y z
N MET A 1 -16.73 -28.66 2.18
CA MET A 1 -15.98 -27.55 1.56
C MET A 1 -16.49 -26.28 2.22
N LYS A 2 -15.66 -25.46 2.86
CA LYS A 2 -16.11 -24.19 3.45
C LYS A 2 -16.35 -23.20 2.32
N ASP A 3 -17.40 -22.40 2.41
CA ASP A 3 -17.74 -21.41 1.41
C ASP A 3 -16.86 -20.18 1.60
N LEU A 4 -15.84 -20.03 0.74
CA LEU A 4 -14.89 -18.91 0.78
C LEU A 4 -15.53 -17.57 0.38
N ASN A 5 -16.80 -17.58 -0.06
CA ASN A 5 -17.59 -16.38 -0.28
C ASN A 5 -18.37 -15.94 0.98
N LYS A 6 -18.39 -16.74 2.05
CA LYS A 6 -19.04 -16.38 3.31
C LYS A 6 -18.01 -16.08 4.38
N LEU A 7 -17.81 -14.80 4.63
CA LEU A 7 -17.01 -14.28 5.74
C LEU A 7 -17.88 -14.12 6.98
N ASP A 8 -17.39 -14.60 8.11
CA ASP A 8 -18.07 -14.62 9.40
C ASP A 8 -17.83 -13.27 10.12
N PHE A 9 -18.50 -12.19 9.69
CA PHE A 9 -18.44 -10.88 10.34
C PHE A 9 -19.34 -10.79 11.57
N GLU A 10 -18.82 -10.28 12.70
CA GLU A 10 -19.66 -9.79 13.79
C GLU A 10 -20.18 -8.37 13.47
N VAL A 11 -21.33 -8.00 14.05
CA VAL A 11 -21.87 -6.62 13.93
C VAL A 11 -20.85 -5.58 14.43
N SER A 12 -20.07 -5.92 15.46
CA SER A 12 -18.97 -5.10 15.95
C SER A 12 -17.87 -4.92 14.91
N ASP A 13 -17.51 -5.98 14.18
CA ASP A 13 -16.46 -5.90 13.16
C ASP A 13 -16.85 -4.90 12.07
N VAL A 14 -18.09 -4.99 11.56
CA VAL A 14 -18.57 -4.07 10.51
C VAL A 14 -18.51 -2.61 10.96
N ARG A 15 -18.89 -2.35 12.21
CA ARG A 15 -18.82 -1.00 12.79
C ARG A 15 -17.37 -0.53 12.93
N ASP A 16 -16.50 -1.40 13.45
CA ASP A 16 -15.12 -1.05 13.75
C ASP A 16 -14.32 -0.81 12.45
N PHE A 17 -14.57 -1.61 11.40
CA PHE A 17 -14.07 -1.37 10.04
C PHE A 17 -14.49 -0.01 9.48
N ARG A 18 -15.79 0.33 9.57
CA ARG A 18 -16.28 1.64 9.08
C ARG A 18 -15.60 2.79 9.82
N ASN A 19 -15.49 2.69 11.14
CA ASN A 19 -14.85 3.71 11.96
C ASN A 19 -13.38 3.90 11.60
N ILE A 20 -12.61 2.81 11.47
CA ILE A 20 -11.18 2.91 11.15
C ILE A 20 -10.97 3.41 9.72
N CYS A 21 -11.80 3.01 8.75
CA CYS A 21 -11.71 3.52 7.38
C CYS A 21 -12.02 5.01 7.29
N GLU A 22 -13.02 5.50 8.02
CA GLU A 22 -13.30 6.94 8.09
C GLU A 22 -12.15 7.70 8.76
N HIS A 23 -11.52 7.13 9.78
CA HIS A 23 -10.37 7.73 10.44
C HIS A 23 -9.16 7.80 9.50
N LEU A 24 -8.81 6.68 8.85
CA LEU A 24 -7.74 6.58 7.86
C LEU A 24 -7.95 7.55 6.69
N GLU A 25 -9.17 7.66 6.17
CA GLU A 25 -9.49 8.58 5.08
C GLU A 25 -9.23 10.04 5.48
N ARG A 26 -9.58 10.44 6.71
CA ARG A 26 -9.30 11.80 7.20
C ARG A 26 -7.80 12.04 7.34
N LEU A 27 -7.07 11.11 7.98
CA LEU A 27 -5.63 11.21 8.16
C LEU A 27 -4.89 11.26 6.81
N ALA A 28 -5.25 10.39 5.87
CA ALA A 28 -4.59 10.30 4.56
C ALA A 28 -4.82 11.58 3.75
N LYS A 29 -6.03 12.15 3.77
CA LYS A 29 -6.33 13.42 3.11
C LYS A 29 -5.58 14.60 3.72
N GLU A 30 -5.45 14.64 5.05
CA GLU A 30 -4.70 15.67 5.75
C GLU A 30 -3.20 15.57 5.44
N CYS A 31 -2.64 14.37 5.53
CA CYS A 31 -1.24 14.10 5.19
C CYS A 31 -0.95 14.45 3.72
N LYS A 32 -1.80 14.00 2.78
CA LYS A 32 -1.67 14.30 1.34
C LYS A 32 -1.63 15.81 1.09
N LYS A 33 -2.48 16.58 1.78
CA LYS A 33 -2.52 18.04 1.64
C LYS A 33 -1.20 18.69 2.07
N ILE A 34 -0.67 18.30 3.23
CA ILE A 34 0.59 18.87 3.75
C ILE A 34 1.77 18.48 2.86
N LEU A 35 1.80 17.23 2.40
CA LEU A 35 2.81 16.73 1.46
C LEU A 35 2.75 17.47 0.13
N TRP A 36 1.55 17.71 -0.42
CA TRP A 36 1.37 18.51 -1.63
C TRP A 36 1.88 19.95 -1.44
N GLU A 37 1.58 20.57 -0.32
CA GLU A 37 2.07 21.93 0.00
C GLU A 37 3.59 21.98 0.19
N SER A 38 4.23 20.91 0.67
CA SER A 38 5.70 20.80 0.75
C SER A 38 6.33 20.63 -0.63
N MET A 39 5.87 19.61 -1.36
CA MET A 39 6.44 19.21 -2.64
C MET A 39 6.22 20.28 -3.73
N ARG A 40 5.07 20.97 -3.73
CA ARG A 40 4.66 21.90 -4.80
C ARG A 40 5.72 22.94 -5.11
N ASP A 41 6.41 23.45 -4.11
CA ASP A 41 7.40 24.53 -4.28
C ASP A 41 8.80 24.00 -4.63
N ASN A 42 9.03 22.70 -4.42
CA ASN A 42 10.32 22.05 -4.62
C ASN A 42 10.46 21.32 -5.96
N VAL A 43 9.35 21.07 -6.66
CA VAL A 43 9.35 20.37 -7.96
C VAL A 43 8.88 21.27 -9.12
N SER A 44 9.34 20.96 -10.33
CA SER A 44 8.99 21.71 -11.54
C SER A 44 7.49 21.61 -11.84
N SER A 45 6.95 22.58 -12.60
CA SER A 45 5.56 22.52 -13.04
C SER A 45 5.25 21.26 -13.84
N VAL A 46 6.20 20.79 -14.66
CA VAL A 46 6.07 19.57 -15.45
C VAL A 46 5.90 18.35 -14.55
N VAL A 47 6.69 18.22 -13.48
CA VAL A 47 6.53 17.13 -12.50
C VAL A 47 5.16 17.20 -11.82
N ARG A 48 4.71 18.40 -11.42
CA ARG A 48 3.38 18.57 -10.78
C ARG A 48 2.23 18.18 -11.70
N GLU A 49 2.33 18.51 -12.98
CA GLU A 49 1.31 18.19 -13.98
C GLU A 49 1.24 16.69 -14.30
N ASN A 50 2.32 15.94 -14.04
CA ASN A 50 2.42 14.52 -14.36
C ASN A 50 2.49 13.62 -13.11
N ILE A 51 2.37 14.17 -11.90
CA ILE A 51 2.53 13.39 -10.65
C ILE A 51 1.54 12.25 -10.52
N GLU A 52 0.34 12.40 -11.07
CA GLU A 52 -0.70 11.34 -11.07
C GLU A 52 -0.30 10.13 -11.94
N SER A 53 0.70 10.25 -12.81
CA SER A 53 1.25 9.11 -13.54
C SER A 53 2.25 8.29 -12.72
N LEU A 54 2.74 8.80 -11.59
CA LEU A 54 3.56 8.05 -10.65
C LEU A 54 2.68 7.09 -9.85
N ASN A 55 2.54 5.87 -10.35
CA ASN A 55 1.69 4.85 -9.78
C ASN A 55 2.51 3.77 -9.05
N PHE A 56 2.24 3.56 -7.76
CA PHE A 56 2.87 2.51 -6.95
C PHE A 56 2.03 1.23 -6.83
N THR A 57 1.03 1.04 -7.70
CA THR A 57 0.15 -0.12 -7.64
C THR A 57 0.96 -1.42 -7.63
N GLU A 58 1.96 -1.59 -8.48
CA GLU A 58 2.74 -2.85 -8.51
C GLU A 58 3.50 -3.10 -7.19
N GLU A 59 4.16 -2.06 -6.66
CA GLU A 59 4.94 -2.12 -5.43
C GLU A 59 4.05 -2.34 -4.20
N LEU A 60 2.86 -1.74 -4.19
CA LEU A 60 1.92 -1.71 -3.06
C LEU A 60 0.83 -2.79 -3.13
N THR A 61 0.63 -3.44 -4.27
CA THR A 61 -0.43 -4.47 -4.43
C THR A 61 0.06 -5.84 -4.86
N LYS A 62 1.33 -5.98 -5.28
CA LYS A 62 1.96 -7.19 -5.82
C LYS A 62 0.92 -8.16 -6.40
N SER A 63 0.62 -8.05 -7.69
CA SER A 63 -0.03 -9.18 -8.37
C SER A 63 0.84 -10.41 -8.11
N ARG A 64 0.29 -11.42 -7.39
CA ARG A 64 0.91 -12.74 -7.29
C ARG A 64 0.89 -13.35 -8.69
N GLU A 65 1.78 -12.91 -9.56
CA GLU A 65 2.21 -13.80 -10.63
C GLU A 65 2.88 -14.98 -9.92
N PRO A 66 2.45 -16.22 -10.20
CA PRO A 66 3.13 -17.37 -9.65
C PRO A 66 4.57 -17.27 -10.13
N ASP A 67 5.52 -17.30 -9.20
CA ASP A 67 6.92 -17.43 -9.51
C ASP A 67 7.04 -18.58 -10.53
N ARG A 68 7.40 -18.26 -11.77
CA ARG A 68 7.91 -19.25 -12.71
C ARG A 68 9.31 -19.62 -12.26
N GLU A 69 9.44 -20.13 -11.04
CA GLU A 69 10.62 -20.86 -10.64
C GLU A 69 10.59 -22.22 -11.32
N ASP A 70 11.71 -22.53 -11.95
CA ASP A 70 11.99 -23.76 -12.67
C ASP A 70 11.34 -24.99 -12.03
N SER A 71 10.53 -25.68 -12.84
CA SER A 71 9.76 -26.88 -12.49
C SER A 71 10.60 -28.13 -12.21
N THR A 72 11.78 -28.00 -11.60
CA THR A 72 12.71 -29.11 -11.35
C THR A 72 13.07 -29.32 -9.89
N LYS A 73 12.44 -28.61 -8.94
CA LYS A 73 12.54 -28.95 -7.52
C LYS A 73 11.16 -29.21 -6.95
N CYS A 74 10.93 -30.43 -6.47
CA CYS A 74 9.74 -30.73 -5.68
C CYS A 74 9.69 -29.79 -4.47
N ALA A 75 8.78 -28.82 -4.49
CA ALA A 75 8.40 -28.06 -3.31
C ALA A 75 7.92 -29.05 -2.22
N PRO A 76 8.33 -28.89 -0.95
CA PRO A 76 7.79 -29.69 0.14
C PRO A 76 6.26 -29.65 0.17
N LEU A 77 5.63 -30.77 0.53
CA LEU A 77 4.16 -30.95 0.58
C LEU A 77 3.39 -29.82 1.31
N PHE A 78 4.06 -29.09 2.21
CA PHE A 78 3.52 -27.93 2.92
C PHE A 78 3.36 -26.69 2.02
N GLU A 79 4.37 -26.38 1.19
CA GLU A 79 4.31 -25.29 0.21
C GLU A 79 3.29 -25.57 -0.88
N LEU A 80 3.15 -26.84 -1.30
CA LEU A 80 2.14 -27.26 -2.27
C LEU A 80 0.71 -27.08 -1.71
N ASN A 81 0.50 -27.34 -0.42
CA ASN A 81 -0.79 -27.12 0.24
C ASN A 81 -1.11 -25.63 0.40
N ASN A 82 -0.12 -24.78 0.71
CA ASN A 82 -0.29 -23.33 0.70
C ASN A 82 -0.55 -22.82 -0.73
N PHE A 83 0.14 -23.34 -1.74
CA PHE A 83 -0.05 -22.96 -3.13
C PHE A 83 -1.44 -23.35 -3.66
N ILE A 84 -1.91 -24.57 -3.35
CA ILE A 84 -3.26 -25.04 -3.70
C ILE A 84 -4.33 -24.25 -2.94
N ALA A 85 -4.12 -23.97 -1.64
CA ALA A 85 -5.01 -23.12 -0.86
C ALA A 85 -5.09 -21.71 -1.46
N MET A 86 -3.96 -21.09 -1.78
CA MET A 86 -3.87 -19.74 -2.38
C MET A 86 -4.49 -19.67 -3.79
N ALA A 87 -4.30 -20.70 -4.62
CA ALA A 87 -4.96 -20.80 -5.93
C ALA A 87 -6.50 -20.94 -5.82
N THR A 88 -7.01 -21.49 -4.71
CA THR A 88 -8.45 -21.58 -4.44
C THR A 88 -9.09 -20.29 -3.89
N TYR A 89 -8.31 -19.29 -3.47
CA TYR A 89 -8.85 -18.02 -2.95
C TYR A 89 -9.14 -16.96 -4.02
N TRP A 90 -8.57 -17.09 -5.22
CA TRP A 90 -8.73 -16.08 -6.27
C TRP A 90 -10.19 -15.89 -6.66
N GLY A 91 -10.65 -14.63 -6.61
CA GLY A 91 -12.02 -14.24 -6.93
C GLY A 91 -13.07 -14.57 -5.86
N THR A 92 -12.64 -14.95 -4.64
CA THR A 92 -13.54 -15.16 -3.49
C THR A 92 -13.53 -13.97 -2.54
N ASN A 93 -14.58 -13.83 -1.72
CA ASN A 93 -14.64 -12.77 -0.69
C ASN A 93 -13.47 -12.85 0.31
N ALA A 94 -13.08 -14.07 0.71
CA ALA A 94 -11.90 -14.29 1.54
C ALA A 94 -10.59 -13.90 0.83
N GLY A 95 -10.47 -14.20 -0.47
CA GLY A 95 -9.32 -13.79 -1.28
C GLY A 95 -9.18 -12.27 -1.36
N ILE A 96 -10.29 -11.57 -1.62
CA ILE A 96 -10.34 -10.10 -1.65
C ILE A 96 -9.83 -9.53 -0.32
N LEU A 97 -10.35 -10.01 0.81
CA LEU A 97 -9.96 -9.51 2.13
C LEU A 97 -8.49 -9.82 2.47
N CYS A 98 -7.96 -10.97 2.02
CA CYS A 98 -6.54 -11.31 2.15
C CYS A 98 -5.65 -10.36 1.33
N ASP A 99 -6.02 -10.11 0.07
CA ASP A 99 -5.28 -9.21 -0.82
C ASP A 99 -5.30 -7.77 -0.29
N ASP A 100 -6.44 -7.31 0.22
CA ASP A 100 -6.57 -6.00 0.86
C ASP A 100 -5.71 -5.89 2.13
N ARG A 101 -5.69 -6.92 2.98
CA ARG A 101 -4.82 -6.94 4.18
C ARG A 101 -3.36 -6.76 3.79
N GLU A 102 -2.92 -7.50 2.79
CA GLU A 102 -1.53 -7.53 2.36
C GLU A 102 -1.11 -6.23 1.66
N ARG A 103 -2.07 -5.59 0.97
CA ARG A 103 -1.93 -4.23 0.44
C ARG A 103 -1.82 -3.18 1.54
N PHE A 104 -2.71 -3.21 2.54
CA PHE A 104 -2.65 -2.24 3.65
C PHE A 104 -1.43 -2.43 4.55
N ARG A 105 -0.89 -3.65 4.65
CA ARG A 105 0.40 -3.90 5.33
C ARG A 105 1.56 -3.18 4.64
N ARG A 106 1.62 -3.21 3.31
CA ARG A 106 2.61 -2.43 2.53
C ARG A 106 2.43 -0.93 2.71
N PHE A 107 1.19 -0.45 2.72
CA PHE A 107 0.91 0.95 3.04
C PHE A 107 1.40 1.33 4.43
N SER A 108 1.21 0.46 5.44
CA SER A 108 1.69 0.69 6.80
C SER A 108 3.20 0.91 6.82
N GLU A 109 3.95 0.00 6.19
CA GLU A 109 5.41 0.10 6.08
C GLU A 109 5.82 1.37 5.32
N ALA A 110 5.18 1.67 4.18
CA ALA A 110 5.45 2.86 3.39
C ALA A 110 5.14 4.17 4.14
N THR A 111 4.09 4.19 4.97
CA THR A 111 3.80 5.34 5.85
C THR A 111 4.82 5.48 6.97
N GLY A 112 5.30 4.37 7.53
CA GLY A 112 6.36 4.39 8.54
C GLY A 112 7.67 4.98 8.02
N MET A 113 7.99 4.80 6.74
CA MET A 113 9.16 5.44 6.10
C MET A 113 9.09 6.98 6.08
N MET A 114 7.88 7.55 6.03
CA MET A 114 7.69 9.01 5.98
C MET A 114 8.21 9.71 7.25
N THR A 115 8.21 9.01 8.38
CA THR A 115 8.76 9.49 9.67
C THR A 115 10.28 9.62 9.65
N LYS A 116 10.95 8.93 8.72
CA LYS A 116 12.42 8.89 8.59
C LYS A 116 12.93 9.79 7.45
N SER A 117 12.02 10.38 6.66
CA SER A 117 12.36 11.20 5.52
C SER A 117 13.11 12.47 5.92
N LYS A 118 14.12 12.84 5.14
CA LYS A 118 15.00 13.97 5.48
C LYS A 118 14.25 15.29 5.31
N GLY A 119 14.13 16.04 6.41
CA GLY A 119 13.42 17.32 6.40
C GLY A 119 11.90 17.19 6.47
N ALA A 120 11.39 16.01 6.87
CA ALA A 120 9.97 15.83 7.15
C ALA A 120 9.48 16.90 8.13
N LYS A 121 8.37 17.56 7.79
CA LYS A 121 7.71 18.48 8.72
C LYS A 121 7.21 17.67 9.91
N GLN A 122 7.36 18.20 11.12
CA GLN A 122 6.87 17.54 12.34
C GLN A 122 5.39 17.14 12.28
N GLU A 123 4.58 17.87 11.51
CA GLU A 123 3.18 17.54 11.26
C GLU A 123 3.02 16.28 10.39
N VAL A 124 3.87 16.11 9.37
CA VAL A 124 3.89 14.90 8.53
C VAL A 124 4.28 13.69 9.37
N GLU A 125 5.34 13.80 10.18
CA GLU A 125 5.79 12.71 11.06
C GLU A 125 4.65 12.23 12.00
N LYS A 126 3.98 13.17 12.68
CA LYS A 126 2.87 12.86 13.59
C LYS A 126 1.66 12.26 12.88
N LEU A 127 1.39 12.68 11.64
CA LEU A 127 0.28 12.14 10.86
C LEU A 127 0.62 10.77 10.28
N SER A 128 1.86 10.56 9.84
CA SER A 128 2.32 9.28 9.31
C SER A 128 2.38 8.21 10.39
N GLU A 129 2.82 8.55 11.61
CA GLU A 129 2.75 7.62 12.77
C GLU A 129 1.30 7.17 13.04
N LYS A 130 0.36 8.12 13.06
CA LYS A 130 -1.07 7.80 13.26
C LYS A 130 -1.66 6.99 12.11
N LEU A 131 -1.22 7.26 10.88
CA LEU A 131 -1.61 6.50 9.70
C LEU A 131 -1.12 5.06 9.81
N GLU A 132 0.15 4.87 10.12
CA GLU A 132 0.77 3.56 10.33
C GLU A 132 0.02 2.76 11.41
N ASP A 133 -0.16 3.33 12.60
CA ASP A 133 -0.90 2.69 13.70
C ASP A 133 -2.33 2.29 13.30
N SER A 134 -3.00 3.16 12.55
CA SER A 134 -4.37 2.92 12.08
C SER A 134 -4.42 1.83 11.00
N LEU A 135 -3.41 1.75 10.13
CA LEU A 135 -3.27 0.71 9.12
C LEU A 135 -2.98 -0.65 9.78
N ILE A 136 -2.10 -0.70 10.78
CA ILE A 136 -1.85 -1.91 11.59
C ILE A 136 -3.16 -2.38 12.25
N THR A 137 -3.94 -1.45 12.79
CA THR A 137 -5.25 -1.74 13.40
C THR A 137 -6.22 -2.32 12.37
N LEU A 138 -6.31 -1.72 11.18
CA LEU A 138 -7.14 -2.22 10.09
C LEU A 138 -6.71 -3.64 9.66
N CYS A 139 -5.42 -3.88 9.45
CA CYS A 139 -4.88 -5.20 9.12
C CYS A 139 -5.20 -6.25 10.21
N SER A 140 -5.17 -5.85 11.47
CA SER A 140 -5.53 -6.72 12.60
C SER A 140 -7.01 -7.08 12.62
N LEU A 141 -7.90 -6.15 12.27
CA LEU A 141 -9.33 -6.43 12.10
C LEU A 141 -9.57 -7.41 10.94
N MET A 142 -8.85 -7.25 9.82
CA MET A 142 -8.93 -8.20 8.69
C MET A 142 -8.47 -9.60 9.10
N ALA A 143 -7.35 -9.69 9.81
CA ALA A 143 -6.84 -10.94 10.34
C ALA A 143 -7.84 -11.62 11.30
N LYS A 144 -8.49 -10.85 12.18
CA LYS A 144 -9.54 -11.36 13.07
C LYS A 144 -10.69 -11.99 12.29
N VAL A 145 -11.23 -11.30 11.27
CA VAL A 145 -12.34 -11.82 10.46
C VAL A 145 -11.94 -13.06 9.68
N LEU A 146 -10.72 -13.09 9.13
CA LEU A 146 -10.19 -14.25 8.42
C LEU A 146 -10.05 -15.46 9.37
N ASP A 147 -9.56 -15.25 10.59
CA ASP A 147 -9.46 -16.29 11.62
C ASP A 147 -10.84 -16.80 12.10
N GLN A 148 -11.80 -15.90 12.37
CA GLN A 148 -13.20 -16.26 12.65
C GLN A 148 -13.79 -17.08 11.49
N SER A 149 -13.46 -16.69 10.26
CA SER A 149 -13.83 -17.38 9.03
C SER A 149 -12.98 -18.63 8.75
N ARG A 150 -12.08 -19.03 9.66
CA ARG A 150 -11.18 -20.19 9.52
C ARG A 150 -10.41 -20.19 8.19
N VAL A 151 -10.10 -19.00 7.69
CA VAL A 151 -9.29 -18.78 6.50
C VAL A 151 -7.84 -18.66 6.97
N PRO A 152 -6.93 -19.59 6.60
CA PRO A 152 -5.51 -19.43 6.89
C PRO A 152 -4.99 -18.14 6.28
N LEU A 153 -4.25 -17.38 7.09
CA LEU A 153 -3.52 -16.22 6.61
C LEU A 153 -2.29 -16.68 5.82
N PRO A 154 -1.98 -16.04 4.67
CA PRO A 154 -0.68 -16.23 4.05
C PRO A 154 0.43 -15.75 4.98
N GLU A 155 1.63 -16.30 4.81
CA GLU A 155 2.81 -15.74 5.45
C GLU A 155 3.00 -14.29 4.96
N ASP A 156 3.36 -13.42 5.91
CA ASP A 156 3.60 -12.02 5.62
C ASP A 156 4.88 -11.90 4.76
N ASP A 157 4.79 -11.23 3.61
CA ASP A 157 5.95 -11.02 2.73
C ASP A 157 7.06 -10.23 3.44
N ASP A 158 8.30 -10.52 3.07
CA ASP A 158 9.46 -9.72 3.45
C ASP A 158 9.44 -8.36 2.73
N LEU A 159 9.37 -7.27 3.51
CA LEU A 159 9.29 -5.90 2.99
C LEU A 159 10.64 -5.17 3.01
N ARG A 160 11.77 -5.86 3.30
CA ARG A 160 13.12 -5.26 3.42
C ARG A 160 13.69 -4.57 2.16
N GLY A 161 12.95 -4.49 1.06
CA GLY A 161 13.32 -3.74 -0.15
C GLY A 161 12.21 -2.83 -0.68
N LEU A 162 11.12 -2.64 0.07
CA LEU A 162 10.00 -1.81 -0.38
C LEU A 162 10.41 -0.34 -0.54
N GLU A 163 11.18 0.19 0.40
CA GLU A 163 11.68 1.57 0.36
C GLU A 163 12.52 1.80 -0.90
N ASP A 164 13.50 0.92 -1.14
CA ASP A 164 14.37 0.98 -2.32
C ASP A 164 13.57 0.91 -3.63
N ALA A 165 12.52 0.08 -3.69
CA ALA A 165 11.68 -0.05 -4.88
C ALA A 165 10.87 1.23 -5.15
N LEU A 166 10.25 1.80 -4.11
CA LEU A 166 9.50 3.06 -4.21
C LEU A 166 10.43 4.22 -4.60
N ASP A 167 11.62 4.27 -4.03
CA ASP A 167 12.66 5.25 -4.33
C ASP A 167 13.14 5.16 -5.78
N GLN A 168 13.46 3.96 -6.25
CA GLN A 168 13.93 3.74 -7.61
C GLN A 168 12.89 4.17 -8.63
N LYS A 169 11.61 3.83 -8.41
CA LYS A 169 10.53 4.26 -9.30
C LYS A 169 10.30 5.76 -9.28
N THR A 170 10.40 6.38 -8.10
CA THR A 170 10.33 7.84 -7.95
C THR A 170 11.49 8.54 -8.67
N LYS A 171 12.72 8.03 -8.52
CA LYS A 171 13.90 8.55 -9.22
C LYS A 171 13.75 8.45 -10.73
N ALA A 172 13.32 7.30 -11.24
CA ALA A 172 13.06 7.09 -12.66
C ALA A 172 11.99 8.07 -13.20
N PHE A 173 10.89 8.26 -12.45
CA PHE A 173 9.85 9.23 -12.79
C PHE A 173 10.41 10.66 -12.86
N LEU A 174 11.20 11.09 -11.86
CA LEU A 174 11.79 12.43 -11.85
C LEU A 174 12.83 12.62 -12.96
N GLU A 175 13.59 11.58 -13.31
CA GLU A 175 14.55 11.61 -14.41
C GLU A 175 13.88 11.83 -15.78
N CYS A 176 12.67 11.29 -16.00
CA CYS A 176 11.91 11.53 -17.23
C CYS A 176 11.59 13.00 -17.50
N PHE A 177 11.59 13.85 -16.47
CA PHE A 177 11.27 15.27 -16.56
C PHE A 177 12.45 16.19 -16.27
N LYS A 178 13.67 15.64 -16.18
CA LYS A 178 14.86 16.47 -16.22
C LYS A 178 14.94 17.13 -17.60
N GLU A 179 14.87 18.45 -17.62
CA GLU A 179 15.21 19.20 -18.83
C GLU A 179 16.69 18.90 -19.17
N ASP A 180 16.96 18.53 -20.42
CA ASP A 180 18.30 18.47 -21.02
C ASP A 180 18.92 19.89 -21.04
N LYS A 181 19.22 20.45 -19.87
CA LYS A 181 20.14 21.58 -19.78
C LYS A 181 21.54 20.99 -19.85
N LEU A 182 22.05 21.05 -21.07
CA LEU A 182 23.45 20.94 -21.43
C LEU A 182 24.40 21.47 -20.34
N GLU A 183 25.49 20.71 -20.17
CA GLU A 183 26.75 21.00 -19.48
C GLU A 183 26.81 20.76 -17.96
N ASP A 184 27.29 19.54 -17.65
CA ASP A 184 28.36 19.22 -16.69
C ASP A 184 28.77 20.36 -15.74
N THR A 185 28.19 20.36 -14.54
CA THR A 185 28.83 20.81 -13.30
C THR A 185 28.05 20.23 -12.13
N ASP A 186 28.37 19.01 -11.68
CA ASP A 186 28.16 18.37 -10.35
C ASP A 186 26.85 18.66 -9.54
N GLY A 187 25.81 19.21 -10.17
CA GLY A 187 24.69 19.90 -9.50
C GLY A 187 23.32 19.55 -10.05
N ASN A 188 23.24 18.55 -10.93
CA ASN A 188 21.98 18.05 -11.52
C ASN A 188 21.52 16.70 -10.91
N ARG A 189 22.06 16.36 -9.72
CA ARG A 189 21.58 15.22 -8.93
C ARG A 189 20.23 15.60 -8.33
N ILE A 190 19.24 14.72 -8.50
CA ILE A 190 17.95 14.86 -7.81
C ILE A 190 18.28 14.84 -6.32
N ASP A 191 17.87 15.88 -5.60
CA ASP A 191 18.07 15.90 -4.16
C ASP A 191 17.24 14.79 -3.52
N GLU A 192 17.84 14.10 -2.56
CA GLU A 192 17.21 12.97 -1.86
C GLU A 192 15.92 13.42 -1.16
N SER A 193 15.88 14.67 -0.67
CA SER A 193 14.66 15.25 -0.09
C SER A 193 13.53 15.40 -1.10
N THR A 194 13.84 15.66 -2.38
CA THR A 194 12.84 15.74 -3.45
C THR A 194 12.27 14.37 -3.77
N VAL A 195 13.11 13.32 -3.75
CA VAL A 195 12.64 11.92 -3.90
C VAL A 195 11.68 11.59 -2.76
N ASP A 196 12.06 11.89 -1.52
CA ASP A 196 11.23 11.65 -0.34
C ASP A 196 9.86 12.36 -0.45
N GLU A 197 9.83 13.64 -0.79
CA GLU A 197 8.58 14.41 -0.89
C GLU A 197 7.63 13.86 -1.97
N VAL A 198 8.18 13.53 -3.15
CA VAL A 198 7.42 13.01 -4.29
C VAL A 198 6.91 11.61 -4.00
N ARG A 199 7.76 10.72 -3.47
CA ARG A 199 7.39 9.37 -3.03
C ARG A 199 6.29 9.43 -1.98
N ASN A 200 6.48 10.22 -0.92
CA ASN A 200 5.55 10.30 0.20
C ASN A 200 4.17 10.80 -0.26
N TYR A 201 4.14 11.82 -1.14
CA TYR A 201 2.91 12.29 -1.75
C TYR A 201 2.21 11.18 -2.54
N ALA A 202 2.92 10.50 -3.44
CA ALA A 202 2.34 9.47 -4.30
C ALA A 202 1.90 8.21 -3.52
N VAL A 203 2.61 7.82 -2.46
CA VAL A 203 2.18 6.76 -1.52
C VAL A 203 0.87 7.16 -0.85
N THR A 204 0.77 8.38 -0.34
CA THR A 204 -0.45 8.86 0.34
C THR A 204 -1.63 9.00 -0.61
N ASP A 205 -1.36 9.41 -1.86
CA ASP A 205 -2.37 9.45 -2.91
C ASP A 205 -2.90 8.05 -3.25
N SER A 206 -1.99 7.10 -3.47
CA SER A 206 -2.32 5.69 -3.70
C SER A 206 -3.12 5.09 -2.54
N LEU A 207 -2.84 5.49 -1.30
CA LEU A 207 -3.60 5.08 -0.13
C LEU A 207 -5.03 5.62 -0.17
N CYS A 208 -5.23 6.88 -0.56
CA CYS A 208 -6.55 7.49 -0.68
C CYS A 208 -7.41 6.72 -1.70
N GLU A 209 -6.84 6.37 -2.85
CA GLU A 209 -7.53 5.56 -3.87
C GLU A 209 -7.82 4.15 -3.37
N THR A 210 -6.84 3.51 -2.72
CA THR A 210 -7.01 2.15 -2.18
C THR A 210 -8.11 2.10 -1.13
N LEU A 211 -8.19 3.09 -0.22
CA LEU A 211 -9.26 3.17 0.77
C LEU A 211 -10.64 3.32 0.13
N LEU A 212 -10.74 4.05 -0.99
CA LEU A 212 -11.99 4.17 -1.74
C LEU A 212 -12.44 2.82 -2.29
N TRP A 213 -11.54 2.09 -2.95
CA TRP A 213 -11.82 0.75 -3.49
C TRP A 213 -12.15 -0.25 -2.39
N PHE A 214 -11.38 -0.26 -1.31
CA PHE A 214 -11.65 -1.10 -0.15
C PHE A 214 -13.04 -0.83 0.42
N LYS A 215 -13.48 0.42 0.57
CA LYS A 215 -14.84 0.72 1.06
C LYS A 215 -15.92 0.19 0.13
N ILE A 216 -15.68 0.20 -1.19
CA ILE A 216 -16.61 -0.36 -2.18
C ILE A 216 -16.70 -1.87 -1.99
N ASP A 217 -15.56 -2.56 -1.92
CA ASP A 217 -15.50 -4.01 -1.78
C ASP A 217 -16.01 -4.46 -0.41
N PHE A 218 -15.64 -3.79 0.67
CA PHE A 218 -16.15 -4.03 2.01
C PHE A 218 -17.69 -3.92 2.10
N ASN A 219 -18.28 -2.94 1.42
CA ASN A 219 -19.75 -2.83 1.33
C ASN A 219 -20.38 -3.98 0.54
N ARG A 220 -19.66 -4.65 -0.36
CA ARG A 220 -20.12 -5.89 -1.02
C ARG A 220 -19.97 -7.08 -0.09
N LEU A 221 -18.83 -7.19 0.61
CA LEU A 221 -18.52 -8.27 1.54
C LEU A 221 -19.50 -8.34 2.73
N THR A 222 -20.06 -7.21 3.14
CA THR A 222 -20.93 -7.07 4.32
C THR A 222 -22.42 -6.94 3.99
N LYS A 223 -22.80 -7.01 2.72
CA LYS A 223 -24.22 -7.11 2.34
C LYS A 223 -24.67 -8.55 2.54
N GLU A 224 -25.59 -8.75 3.47
CA GLU A 224 -26.34 -10.01 3.63
C GLU A 224 -27.18 -10.25 2.36
N GLU A 225 -26.98 -11.38 1.69
CA GLU A 225 -27.98 -12.01 0.81
C GLU A 225 -28.86 -12.97 1.61
#